data_AF-A0A356W999-F1
#
_entry.id   AF-A0A356W999-F1
#
_cell.length_a   1.000
_cell.length_b   1.000
_cell.length_c   1.000
_cell.angle_alpha   90.00
_cell.angle_beta   90.00
_cell.angle_gamma   90.00
#
_symmetry.space_group_name_H-M   'P 1'
#
loop_
_entity.id
_entity.type
_entity.pdbx_description
1 polymer ?
#
loop_
_entity_poly.entity_id
_entity_poly.type
_entity_poly.pdbx_seq_one_letter_code
_entity_poly.pdbx_strand_id
1 'polypeptide(L)'
;VIDGDLHPNFNQDGPSKKRRNGVGVGKDGTLYFAISDVPVNFHSFATLFRDELGAPNALFLDGFISKLYAPGIGRNETGLDMGPIIGVARPTKND
;
A
#
# COMPACT_ATOMS: atom_id res chain seq x y z
N VAL A 1 5.21 8.44 -1.63
CA VAL A 1 4.87 9.86 -1.86
C VAL A 1 5.31 10.60 -0.62
N ILE A 2 5.99 11.74 -0.77
CA ILE A 2 6.47 12.57 0.33
C ILE A 2 5.99 13.98 0.03
N ASP A 3 5.15 14.53 0.91
CA ASP A 3 4.59 15.88 0.80
C ASP A 3 3.92 16.18 -0.56
N GLY A 4 3.26 15.17 -1.14
CA GLY A 4 2.57 15.25 -2.43
C GLY A 4 3.44 14.90 -3.64
N ASP A 5 4.75 14.73 -3.45
CA ASP A 5 5.67 14.41 -4.54
C ASP A 5 6.06 12.92 -4.58
N LEU A 6 6.37 12.43 -5.78
CA LEU A 6 6.98 11.11 -5.93
C LEU A 6 8.42 11.15 -5.43
N HIS A 7 8.87 10.05 -4.81
CA HIS A 7 10.26 9.95 -4.38
C HIS A 7 11.19 10.05 -5.61
N PRO A 8 12.23 10.90 -5.62
CA PRO A 8 13.02 11.21 -6.82
C PRO A 8 13.71 9.98 -7.45
N ASN A 9 14.05 8.98 -6.63
CA ASN A 9 14.64 7.72 -7.10
C ASN A 9 13.63 6.76 -7.77
N PHE A 10 12.33 7.09 -7.82
CA PHE A 10 11.36 6.24 -8.50
C PHE A 10 11.42 6.50 -10.00
N ASN A 11 12.18 5.66 -10.70
CA ASN A 11 12.30 5.71 -12.15
C ASN A 11 11.00 5.20 -12.82
N GLN A 12 10.41 6.05 -13.67
CA GLN A 12 9.23 5.74 -14.47
C GLN A 12 9.42 4.49 -15.34
N ASP A 13 10.61 4.32 -15.93
CA ASP A 13 10.97 3.19 -16.78
C ASP A 13 11.78 2.13 -16.03
N GLY A 14 11.73 2.16 -14.69
CA GLY A 14 12.49 1.25 -13.84
C GLY A 14 12.19 -0.23 -14.15
N PRO A 15 13.21 -1.08 -14.36
CA PRO A 15 13.02 -2.47 -14.81
C PRO A 15 12.49 -3.41 -13.72
N SER A 16 12.60 -3.01 -12.44
CA SER A 16 12.16 -3.81 -11.29
C SER A 16 10.64 -3.81 -11.13
N LYS A 17 9.97 -4.74 -11.82
CA LYS A 17 8.53 -4.99 -11.68
C LYS A 17 8.28 -6.15 -10.72
N LYS A 18 7.57 -5.88 -9.64
CA LYS A 18 7.23 -6.87 -8.59
C LYS A 18 5.82 -6.59 -8.07
N ARG A 19 5.25 -7.55 -7.37
CA ARG A 19 4.09 -7.28 -6.53
C ARG A 19 4.48 -6.24 -5.47
N ARG A 20 3.65 -5.21 -5.28
CA ARG A 20 3.90 -4.12 -4.32
C ARG A 20 2.72 -3.99 -3.39
N ASN A 21 3.00 -3.60 -2.15
CA ASN A 21 1.99 -3.13 -1.22
C ASN A 21 2.43 -1.79 -0.61
N GLY A 22 1.48 -1.09 -0.02
CA GLY A 22 1.73 0.21 0.58
C GLY A 22 0.54 0.70 1.37
N VAL A 23 0.81 1.73 2.16
CA VAL A 23 -0.18 2.45 2.95
C VAL A 23 -0.04 3.94 2.74
N GLY A 24 -1.16 4.65 2.61
CA GLY A 24 -1.19 6.11 2.50
C GLY A 24 -2.40 6.69 3.22
N VAL A 25 -2.31 7.95 3.60
CA VAL A 25 -3.41 8.68 4.25
C VAL A 25 -3.86 9.80 3.33
N GLY A 26 -5.13 9.80 2.95
CA GLY A 26 -5.78 10.88 2.21
C GLY A 26 -5.85 12.18 3.01
N LYS A 27 -6.08 13.30 2.32
CA LYS A 27 -6.18 14.62 2.97
C LYS A 27 -7.33 14.72 3.98
N ASP A 28 -8.35 13.90 3.80
CA ASP A 28 -9.53 13.76 4.67
C ASP A 28 -9.29 12.80 5.85
N GLY A 29 -8.09 12.22 5.98
CA GLY A 29 -7.75 11.23 6.99
C GLY A 29 -8.11 9.79 6.60
N THR A 30 -8.63 9.55 5.39
CA THR A 30 -8.93 8.19 4.92
C THR A 30 -7.64 7.38 4.78
N LEU A 31 -7.57 6.22 5.43
CA LEU A 31 -6.43 5.31 5.33
C LEU A 31 -6.61 4.34 4.16
N TYR A 32 -5.64 4.31 3.26
CA TYR A 32 -5.61 3.42 2.11
C TYR A 32 -4.52 2.36 2.27
N PHE A 33 -4.92 1.09 2.30
CA PHE A 33 -4.01 -0.03 2.09
C PHE A 33 -4.17 -0.53 0.65
N ALA A 34 -3.06 -0.60 -0.08
CA ALA A 34 -3.05 -1.06 -1.47
C ALA A 34 -2.11 -2.25 -1.63
N ILE A 35 -2.51 -3.21 -2.47
CA ILE A 35 -1.66 -4.29 -2.96
C ILE A 35 -1.90 -4.45 -4.45
N SER A 36 -0.83 -4.59 -5.24
CA SER A 36 -0.96 -4.80 -6.68
C SER A 36 -1.28 -6.26 -7.00
N ASP A 37 -2.16 -6.49 -7.97
CA ASP A 37 -2.45 -7.85 -8.47
C ASP A 37 -1.45 -8.28 -9.55
N VAL A 38 -0.80 -7.31 -10.21
CA VAL A 38 0.23 -7.54 -11.22
C VAL A 38 1.56 -6.90 -10.81
N PRO A 39 2.70 -7.36 -11.37
CA PRO A 39 3.98 -6.72 -11.14
C PRO A 39 4.02 -5.28 -11.66
N VAL A 40 4.35 -4.34 -10.78
CA VAL A 40 4.52 -2.92 -11.10
C VAL A 40 5.86 -2.40 -10.56
N ASN A 41 6.38 -1.33 -11.16
CA ASN A 41 7.54 -0.63 -10.62
C ASN A 41 7.09 0.36 -9.53
N PHE A 42 8.05 0.91 -8.77
CA PHE A 42 7.75 1.84 -7.68
C PHE A 42 7.08 3.13 -8.17
N HIS A 43 7.44 3.62 -9.36
CA HIS A 43 6.84 4.81 -9.92
C HIS A 43 5.34 4.61 -10.17
N SER A 44 4.95 3.61 -10.95
CA SER A 44 3.55 3.29 -11.24
C SER A 44 2.75 2.96 -9.97
N PHE A 45 3.38 2.34 -8.97
CA PHE A 45 2.70 2.08 -7.69
C PHE A 45 2.48 3.37 -6.89
N ALA A 46 3.45 4.29 -6.90
CA ALA A 46 3.35 5.54 -6.16
C ALA A 46 2.39 6.56 -6.82
N THR A 47 2.21 6.52 -8.15
CA THR A 47 1.21 7.34 -8.84
C THR A 47 -0.22 7.01 -8.42
N LEU A 48 -0.53 5.76 -8.07
CA LEU A 48 -1.83 5.41 -7.45
C LEU A 48 -2.10 6.30 -6.22
N PHE A 49 -1.12 6.41 -5.32
CA PHE A 49 -1.29 7.19 -4.10
C PHE A 49 -1.37 8.70 -4.38
N ARG A 50 -0.48 9.22 -5.23
CA ARG A 50 -0.41 10.66 -5.51
C ARG A 50 -1.59 11.15 -6.34
N ASP A 51 -1.87 10.47 -7.45
CA ASP A 51 -2.74 10.97 -8.52
C ASP A 51 -4.19 10.51 -8.33
N GLU A 52 -4.40 9.24 -8.00
CA GLU A 52 -5.75 8.67 -7.89
C GLU A 52 -6.33 8.79 -6.48
N LEU A 53 -5.53 8.49 -5.45
CA LEU A 53 -5.98 8.52 -4.05
C LEU A 53 -5.75 9.88 -3.37
N GLY A 54 -5.01 10.79 -4.00
CA GLY A 54 -4.71 12.12 -3.46
C GLY A 54 -3.99 12.10 -2.10
N ALA A 55 -3.26 11.03 -1.79
CA ALA A 55 -2.55 10.84 -0.53
C ALA A 55 -1.22 11.63 -0.54
N PRO A 56 -1.05 12.69 0.27
CA PRO A 56 0.18 13.47 0.31
C PRO A 56 1.38 12.67 0.80
N ASN A 57 1.14 11.66 1.65
CA ASN A 57 2.19 10.79 2.17
C ASN A 57 1.77 9.33 2.04
N ALA A 58 2.71 8.51 1.55
CA ALA A 58 2.50 7.07 1.41
C ALA A 58 3.81 6.31 1.55
N LEU A 59 3.75 5.19 2.28
CA LEU A 59 4.83 4.27 2.57
C LEU A 59 4.69 2.99 1.75
N PHE A 60 5.82 2.52 1.24
CA PHE A 60 5.96 1.15 0.75
C PHE A 60 6.13 0.21 1.95
N LEU A 61 5.43 -0.93 1.97
CA LEU A 61 5.55 -1.92 3.03
C LEU A 61 6.48 -3.06 2.59
N ASP A 62 6.23 -4.29 3.04
CA ASP A 62 7.05 -5.47 2.68
C ASP A 62 7.20 -5.62 1.15
N GLY A 63 8.34 -6.16 0.75
CA GLY A 63 8.62 -6.59 -0.60
C GLY A 63 7.71 -7.68 -1.16
N PHE A 64 8.30 -8.44 -2.08
CA PHE A 64 7.64 -9.32 -3.04
C PHE A 64 6.68 -10.37 -2.45
N ILE A 65 6.85 -10.73 -1.18
CA ILE A 65 6.02 -11.72 -0.47
C ILE A 65 5.09 -10.95 0.46
N SER A 66 3.92 -10.59 -0.05
CA SER A 66 2.91 -9.86 0.73
C SER A 66 1.56 -10.52 0.55
N LYS A 67 0.71 -10.47 1.59
CA LYS A 67 -0.66 -10.98 1.57
C LYS A 67 -1.67 -9.91 1.94
N LEU A 68 -2.88 -10.01 1.40
CA LEU A 68 -4.02 -9.19 1.81
C LEU A 68 -5.15 -10.07 2.34
N TYR A 69 -5.58 -9.76 3.57
CA TYR A 69 -6.81 -10.27 4.16
C TYR A 69 -7.83 -9.12 4.22
N ALA A 70 -8.86 -9.21 3.39
CA ALA A 70 -9.93 -8.22 3.30
C ALA A 70 -11.28 -8.94 3.10
N PRO A 71 -11.86 -9.50 4.18
CA PRO A 71 -13.09 -10.28 4.09
C PRO A 71 -14.29 -9.47 3.59
N GLY A 72 -14.31 -8.15 3.83
CA GLY A 72 -15.35 -7.26 3.34
C GLY A 72 -15.45 -7.18 1.80
N ILE A 73 -14.40 -7.58 1.09
CA ILE A 73 -14.40 -7.71 -0.38
C ILE A 73 -14.17 -9.16 -0.82
N GLY A 74 -14.35 -10.13 0.10
CA GLY A 74 -14.17 -11.56 -0.19
C GLY A 74 -12.73 -11.98 -0.50
N ARG A 75 -11.73 -11.16 -0.14
CA ARG A 75 -10.33 -11.45 -0.44
C ARG A 75 -9.62 -12.08 0.76
N ASN A 76 -9.13 -13.30 0.57
CA ASN A 76 -8.28 -14.01 1.52
C ASN A 76 -7.23 -14.80 0.76
N GLU A 77 -5.95 -14.42 0.90
CA GLU A 77 -4.86 -15.01 0.12
C GLU A 77 -4.27 -16.26 0.77
N THR A 78 -4.24 -17.35 0.01
CA THR A 78 -3.71 -18.67 0.42
C THR A 78 -2.17 -18.68 0.47
N GLY A 79 -1.57 -19.71 1.07
CA GLY A 79 -0.12 -19.88 1.21
C GLY A 79 0.34 -19.80 2.67
N LEU A 80 1.60 -19.42 2.90
CA LEU A 80 2.23 -19.33 4.23
C LEU A 80 1.45 -18.47 5.23
N ASP A 81 1.63 -18.74 6.52
CA ASP A 81 1.02 -17.95 7.58
C ASP A 81 1.37 -16.46 7.46
N MET A 82 0.40 -15.59 7.77
CA MET A 82 0.67 -14.16 7.80
C MET A 82 1.61 -13.84 8.97
N GLY A 83 2.67 -13.09 8.66
CA GLY A 83 3.59 -12.56 9.65
C GLY A 83 3.02 -11.31 10.34
N PRO A 84 3.83 -10.28 10.61
CA PRO A 84 3.34 -9.02 11.18
C PRO A 84 2.17 -8.43 10.40
N ILE A 85 1.12 -8.03 11.11
CA ILE A 85 -0.10 -7.45 10.53
C ILE A 85 -0.22 -6.00 10.96
N ILE A 86 -0.54 -5.13 10.00
CA ILE A 86 -0.96 -3.76 10.26
C ILE A 86 -2.47 -3.70 10.03
N GLY A 87 -3.21 -3.15 10.99
CA GLY A 87 -4.66 -3.02 10.91
C GLY A 87 -5.16 -1.79 11.65
N VAL A 88 -6.39 -1.39 11.34
CA VAL A 88 -7.10 -0.35 12.07
C VAL A 88 -8.08 -1.02 13.03
N ALA A 89 -7.94 -0.72 14.31
CA ALA A 89 -8.90 -1.11 15.34
C ALA A 89 -9.59 0.14 15.89
N ARG A 90 -10.84 -0.01 16.32
CA ARG A 90 -11.45 1.00 17.18
C ARG A 90 -10.89 0.82 18.59
N PRO A 91 -10.53 1.89 19.30
CA PRO A 91 -10.17 1.80 20.70
C PRO A 91 -11.29 1.09 21.45
N THR A 92 -10.93 0.14 22.31
CA THR A 92 -11.85 -0.37 23.30
C THR A 92 -11.96 0.61 24.46
N LYS A 93 -13.03 0.53 25.26
CA LYS A 93 -13.26 1.43 26.40
C LYS A 93 -12.12 1.46 27.44
N ASN A 94 -11.20 0.50 27.35
CA ASN A 94 -10.10 0.28 28.29
C ASN A 94 -8.71 0.51 27.66
N ASP A 95 -8.64 1.03 26.42
CA ASP A 95 -7.38 1.40 25.76
C ASP A 95 -6.91 2.82 26.17
#